data_AF-A0A8J7WXQ0-F1
#
_entry.id   AF-A0A8J7WXQ0-F1
#
_cell.length_a   1.000
_cell.length_b   1.000
_cell.length_c   1.000
_cell.angle_alpha   90.00
_cell.angle_beta   90.00
_cell.angle_gamma   90.00
#
_symmetry.space_group_name_H-M   'P 1'
#
loop_
_entity.id
_entity.type
_entity.pdbx_description
1 polymer ?
#
loop_
_entity_poly.entity_id
_entity_poly.type
_entity_poly.pdbx_seq_one_letter_code
_entity_poly.pdbx_strand_id
1 'polypeptide(L)'
;MRVEKRKVIDYLLNKEKSRGKAAFFSAMGFEVSQQEVLAHALKSQAHSGTVSSVVESPYGTRYTVDGPIETPDRRTPMPRIRTVWVEEPHCPEWRLVTAYPL
;
A
#
# COMPACT_ATOMS: atom_id res chain seq x y z
N MET A 1 -5.23 9.26 -5.94
CA MET A 1 -4.13 8.32 -5.63
C MET A 1 -4.15 7.15 -6.61
N ARG A 2 -3.04 6.90 -7.30
CA ARG A 2 -2.84 5.83 -8.27
C ARG A 2 -2.18 4.61 -7.63
N VAL A 3 -2.80 3.46 -7.83
CA VAL A 3 -2.24 2.15 -7.50
C VAL A 3 -2.18 1.35 -8.79
N GLU A 4 -0.99 1.16 -9.34
CA GLU A 4 -0.83 0.48 -10.62
C GLU A 4 -1.04 -1.03 -10.44
N LYS A 5 -1.93 -1.64 -11.25
CA LYS A 5 -2.20 -3.09 -11.23
C LYS A 5 -0.92 -3.93 -11.28
N ARG A 6 0.01 -3.61 -12.19
CA ARG A 6 1.32 -4.26 -12.29
C ARG A 6 2.10 -4.19 -10.98
N LYS A 7 2.05 -3.08 -10.25
CA LYS A 7 2.77 -2.93 -8.99
C LYS A 7 2.13 -3.72 -7.83
N VAL A 8 0.81 -3.89 -7.85
CA VAL A 8 0.10 -4.76 -6.91
C VAL A 8 0.38 -6.23 -7.19
N ILE A 9 0.24 -6.66 -8.44
CA ILE A 9 0.43 -8.05 -8.87
C ILE A 9 1.91 -8.46 -8.85
N ASP A 10 2.78 -7.69 -9.49
CA ASP A 10 4.17 -8.09 -9.76
C ASP A 10 5.12 -7.84 -8.57
N TYR A 11 4.67 -7.09 -7.55
CA TYR A 11 5.51 -6.73 -6.40
C TYR A 11 4.87 -6.98 -5.03
N LEU A 12 3.67 -6.47 -4.75
CA LEU A 12 3.06 -6.64 -3.42
C LEU A 12 2.49 -8.04 -3.18
N LEU A 13 1.91 -8.66 -4.22
CA LEU A 13 1.36 -10.02 -4.17
C LEU A 13 2.26 -11.08 -4.82
N ASN A 14 3.43 -10.69 -5.33
CA ASN A 14 4.38 -11.63 -5.92
C ASN A 14 5.17 -12.37 -4.83
N LYS A 15 4.92 -13.67 -4.66
CA LYS A 15 5.53 -14.52 -3.62
C LYS A 15 7.06 -14.55 -3.66
N GLU A 16 7.68 -14.44 -4.83
CA GLU A 16 9.14 -14.52 -4.99
C GLU A 16 9.84 -13.17 -4.80
N LYS A 17 9.21 -12.08 -5.27
CA LYS A 17 9.81 -10.73 -5.29
C LYS A 17 9.43 -9.86 -4.09
N SER A 18 8.39 -10.22 -3.35
CA SER A 18 7.81 -9.38 -2.29
C SER A 18 8.56 -9.40 -0.95
N ARG A 19 9.59 -10.26 -0.79
CA ARG A 19 10.33 -10.43 0.48
C ARG A 19 9.40 -10.65 1.70
N GLY A 20 8.38 -11.49 1.55
CA GLY A 20 7.43 -11.84 2.63
C GLY A 20 6.14 -11.00 2.68
N LYS A 21 6.05 -9.88 1.92
CA LYS A 21 4.83 -9.04 1.92
C LYS A 21 3.64 -9.77 1.31
N ALA A 22 3.84 -10.57 0.27
CA ALA A 22 2.76 -11.35 -0.35
C ALA A 22 2.17 -12.37 0.63
N ALA A 23 3.00 -13.04 1.43
CA ALA A 23 2.53 -13.97 2.45
C ALA A 23 1.66 -13.27 3.49
N PHE A 24 2.06 -12.08 3.93
CA PHE A 24 1.26 -11.26 4.84
C PHE A 24 -0.10 -10.88 4.23
N PHE A 25 -0.13 -10.28 3.03
CA PHE A 25 -1.39 -9.84 2.43
C PHE A 25 -2.31 -11.02 2.09
N SER A 26 -1.77 -12.12 1.59
CA SER A 26 -2.55 -13.35 1.40
C SER A 26 -3.07 -13.94 2.72
N ALA A 27 -2.27 -13.90 3.80
CA ALA A 27 -2.73 -14.33 5.11
C ALA A 27 -3.86 -13.46 5.67
N MET A 28 -4.00 -12.21 5.19
CA MET A 28 -5.10 -11.29 5.52
C MET A 28 -6.29 -11.40 4.55
N GLY A 29 -6.31 -12.41 3.69
CA GLY A 29 -7.42 -12.66 2.75
C GLY A 29 -7.34 -11.88 1.44
N PHE A 30 -6.24 -11.16 1.16
CA PHE A 30 -6.07 -10.51 -0.13
C PHE A 30 -5.56 -11.50 -1.19
N GLU A 31 -6.34 -11.62 -2.26
CA GLU A 31 -5.99 -12.48 -3.40
C GLU A 31 -5.61 -11.66 -4.64
N VAL A 32 -4.83 -12.27 -5.53
CA VAL A 32 -4.45 -11.68 -6.83
C VAL A 32 -5.69 -11.43 -7.70
N SER A 33 -6.68 -12.34 -7.63
CA SER A 33 -8.00 -12.22 -8.26
C SER A 33 -8.75 -10.96 -7.79
N GLN A 34 -8.47 -10.49 -6.55
CA GLN A 34 -9.10 -9.36 -5.88
C GLN A 34 -8.15 -8.16 -5.71
N GLN A 35 -7.20 -7.97 -6.63
CA GLN A 35 -6.21 -6.87 -6.58
C GLN A 35 -6.83 -5.47 -6.36
N GLU A 36 -8.05 -5.23 -6.87
CA GLU A 36 -8.76 -3.96 -6.70
C GLU A 36 -9.18 -3.73 -5.25
N VAL A 37 -9.50 -4.79 -4.52
CA VAL A 37 -9.85 -4.73 -3.08
C VAL A 37 -8.63 -4.28 -2.29
N LEU A 38 -7.45 -4.85 -2.58
CA LEU A 38 -6.20 -4.41 -1.96
C LEU A 38 -5.86 -2.96 -2.33
N ALA A 39 -6.03 -2.58 -3.60
CA ALA A 39 -5.79 -1.21 -4.05
C ALA A 39 -6.71 -0.21 -3.33
N HIS A 40 -7.98 -0.54 -3.15
CA HIS A 40 -8.94 0.29 -2.40
C HIS A 40 -8.55 0.38 -0.93
N ALA A 41 -8.25 -0.75 -0.28
CA ALA A 41 -7.84 -0.79 1.11
C ALA A 41 -6.56 0.02 1.38
N LEU A 42 -5.58 -0.03 0.47
CA LEU A 42 -4.36 0.78 0.56
C LEU A 42 -4.65 2.29 0.43
N LYS A 43 -5.55 2.69 -0.47
CA LYS A 43 -5.97 4.09 -0.58
C LYS A 43 -6.70 4.55 0.68
N SER A 44 -7.61 3.73 1.20
CA SER A 44 -8.34 4.04 2.44
C SER A 44 -7.39 4.15 3.64
N GLN A 45 -6.43 3.23 3.77
CA GLN A 45 -5.40 3.28 4.81
C GLN A 45 -4.54 4.53 4.69
N ALA A 46 -4.21 4.98 3.48
CA ALA A 46 -3.41 6.19 3.29
C ALA A 46 -4.18 7.47 3.66
N HIS A 47 -5.51 7.49 3.48
CA HIS A 47 -6.35 8.63 3.87
C HIS A 47 -6.62 8.69 5.38
N SER A 48 -6.82 7.53 6.02
CA SER A 48 -7.14 7.44 7.45
C SER A 48 -5.90 7.30 8.36
N GLY A 49 -4.77 6.91 7.78
CA GLY A 49 -3.51 6.72 8.50
C GLY A 49 -2.82 8.03 8.87
N THR A 50 -1.74 7.90 9.65
CA THR A 50 -0.94 9.02 10.10
C THR A 50 0.33 9.11 9.27
N VAL A 51 0.63 10.30 8.74
CA VAL A 51 1.91 10.56 8.06
C VAL A 51 3.05 10.49 9.08
N SER A 52 3.94 9.51 8.94
CA SER A 52 5.08 9.30 9.85
C SER A 52 6.40 9.83 9.30
N SER A 53 6.49 10.11 8.00
CA SER A 53 7.67 10.74 7.39
C SER A 53 7.32 11.41 6.07
N VAL A 54 7.95 12.56 5.81
CA VAL A 54 7.90 13.29 4.53
C VAL A 54 9.33 13.53 4.07
N VAL A 55 9.64 13.18 2.82
CA VAL A 55 10.96 13.36 2.21
C VAL A 55 10.80 14.01 0.86
N GLU A 56 11.23 15.26 0.76
CA GLU A 56 11.24 16.01 -0.50
C GLU A 56 12.45 15.66 -1.35
N SER A 57 12.27 15.63 -2.66
CA SER A 57 13.35 15.43 -3.63
C SER A 57 13.04 16.14 -4.95
N PRO A 58 14.04 16.36 -5.83
CA PRO A 58 13.80 16.91 -7.16
C PRO A 58 12.83 16.08 -8.03
N TYR A 59 12.62 14.81 -7.69
CA TYR A 59 11.74 13.90 -8.41
C TYR A 59 10.32 13.82 -7.83
N GLY A 60 10.03 14.61 -6.78
CA GLY A 60 8.77 14.60 -6.06
C GLY A 60 8.92 14.33 -4.57
N THR A 61 7.79 14.42 -3.85
CA THR A 61 7.73 14.30 -2.39
C THR A 61 7.24 12.91 -2.00
N ARG A 62 8.02 12.21 -1.18
CA ARG A 62 7.64 10.90 -0.63
C ARG A 62 6.96 11.07 0.72
N TYR A 63 5.83 10.40 0.88
CA TYR A 63 5.06 10.36 2.11
C TYR A 63 4.99 8.92 2.63
N THR A 64 5.34 8.74 3.89
CA THR A 64 5.17 7.46 4.61
C THR A 64 3.97 7.58 5.54
N VAL A 65 3.04 6.64 5.43
CA VAL A 65 1.77 6.64 6.17
C VAL A 65 1.61 5.33 6.93
N ASP A 66 1.42 5.43 8.23
CA ASP A 66 1.24 4.31 9.14
C ASP A 66 -0.21 4.23 9.62
N GLY A 67 -0.82 3.05 9.60
CA GLY A 67 -2.22 2.94 9.99
C GLY A 67 -2.79 1.53 9.83
N PRO A 68 -4.01 1.30 10.37
CA PRO A 68 -4.74 0.07 10.17
C PRO A 68 -5.18 -0.09 8.71
N ILE A 69 -5.20 -1.32 8.20
CA ILE A 69 -5.77 -1.64 6.88
C ILE A 69 -7.00 -2.52 7.03
N GLU A 70 -8.05 -2.19 6.28
CA GLU A 70 -9.24 -3.03 6.15
C GLU A 70 -8.91 -4.29 5.38
N THR A 71 -9.18 -5.44 5.99
CA THR A 71 -8.96 -6.75 5.38
C THR A 71 -10.29 -7.32 4.86
N PRO A 72 -10.27 -8.09 3.75
CA PRO A 72 -11.48 -8.74 3.23
C PRO A 72 -12.18 -9.64 4.25
N ASP A 73 -11.40 -10.29 5.11
CA ASP A 73 -11.91 -11.14 6.19
C ASP A 73 -12.37 -10.37 7.44
N ARG A 74 -12.38 -9.02 7.39
CA ARG A 74 -12.85 -8.11 8.46
C ARG A 74 -12.23 -8.40 9.83
N ARG A 75 -10.92 -8.66 9.86
CA ARG A 75 -10.22 -8.96 11.12
C ARG A 75 -10.28 -7.83 12.12
N THR A 76 -10.41 -8.23 13.39
CA THR A 76 -10.33 -7.37 14.56
C THR A 76 -9.33 -7.96 15.58
N PRO A 77 -8.31 -7.20 16.02
CA PRO A 77 -7.97 -5.84 15.57
C PRO A 77 -7.47 -5.81 14.12
N MET A 78 -7.70 -4.69 13.44
CA MET A 78 -7.20 -4.49 12.08
C MET A 78 -5.66 -4.47 12.08
N PRO A 79 -5.00 -5.18 11.16
CA PRO A 79 -3.55 -5.18 11.09
C PRO A 79 -3.03 -3.79 10.71
N ARG A 80 -1.89 -3.39 11.29
CA ARG A 80 -1.23 -2.13 10.96
C ARG A 80 -0.18 -2.34 9.88
N ILE A 81 -0.15 -1.43 8.92
CA ILE A 81 0.83 -1.42 7.84
C ILE A 81 1.42 -0.03 7.69
N ARG A 82 2.55 0.01 6.99
CA ARG A 82 3.17 1.20 6.45
C ARG A 82 2.98 1.22 4.94
N THR A 83 2.48 2.32 4.42
CA THR A 83 2.46 2.62 2.98
C THR A 83 3.38 3.78 2.68
N VAL A 84 4.00 3.75 1.50
CA VAL A 84 4.85 4.83 1.00
C VAL A 84 4.26 5.28 -0.32
N TRP A 85 4.06 6.57 -0.46
CA TRP A 85 3.50 7.23 -1.64
C TRP A 85 4.46 8.29 -2.14
N VAL A 86 4.37 8.62 -3.42
CA VAL A 86 5.10 9.74 -4.01
C VAL A 86 4.14 10.66 -4.76
N GLU A 87 4.23 11.94 -4.44
CA GLU A 87 3.65 13.03 -5.21
C GLU A 87 4.67 13.48 -6.25
N GLU A 88 4.36 13.33 -7.54
CA GLU A 88 5.27 13.68 -8.62
C GLU A 88 4.93 15.10 -9.15
N PRO A 89 5.92 15.95 -9.47
CA PRO A 89 5.69 17.37 -9.80
C PRO A 89 4.74 17.63 -10.99
N HIS A 90 4.58 16.64 -11.86
CA HIS A 90 3.75 16.72 -13.08
C HIS A 90 2.67 15.64 -13.14
N CYS A 91 2.40 14.95 -12.03
CA CYS A 91 1.31 14.00 -11.94
C CYS A 91 0.40 14.38 -10.76
N PRO A 92 -0.86 14.76 -11.01
CA PRO A 92 -1.78 15.15 -9.94
C PRO A 92 -2.15 13.97 -9.02
N GLU A 93 -1.81 12.74 -9.40
CA GLU A 93 -2.09 11.55 -8.61
C GLU A 93 -0.87 11.05 -7.86
N TRP A 94 -0.99 10.96 -6.54
CA TRP A 94 0.00 10.28 -5.71
C TRP A 94 0.11 8.80 -6.11
N ARG A 95 1.33 8.32 -6.32
CA ARG A 95 1.61 6.95 -6.74
C ARG A 95 2.11 6.10 -5.58
N LEU A 96 1.56 4.89 -5.46
CA LEU A 96 2.05 3.93 -4.47
C LEU A 96 3.50 3.52 -4.78
N VAL A 97 4.40 3.67 -3.80
CA VAL A 97 5.79 3.21 -3.84
C VAL A 97 5.90 1.78 -3.29
N THR A 98 5.41 1.53 -2.08
CA THR A 98 5.38 0.19 -1.44
C THR A 98 4.38 0.16 -0.29
N ALA A 99 4.01 -1.03 0.17
CA ALA A 99 3.26 -1.29 1.40
C ALA A 99 3.86 -2.50 2.13
N TYR A 100 3.88 -2.52 3.46
CA TYR A 100 4.37 -3.64 4.26
C TYR A 100 3.87 -3.58 5.72
N PRO A 101 3.79 -4.72 6.43
CA PRO A 101 3.40 -4.74 7.85
C PRO A 101 4.36 -3.94 8.73
N LEU A 102 3.81 -3.32 9.78
CA LEU A 102 4.57 -2.66 10.85
C LEU A 102 4.91 -3.62 11.99
#